data_AF-A0A958C3W7-F1
#
_entry.id   AF-A0A958C3W7-F1
#
_cell.length_a   1.000
_cell.length_b   1.000
_cell.length_c   1.000
_cell.angle_alpha   90.00
_cell.angle_beta   90.00
_cell.angle_gamma   90.00
#
_symmetry.space_group_name_H-M   'P 1'
#
loop_
_entity.id
_entity.type
_entity.pdbx_description
1 polymer ?
#
loop_
_entity_poly.entity_id
_entity_poly.type
_entity_poly.pdbx_seq_one_letter_code
_entity_poly.pdbx_strand_id
1 'polypeptide(L)' 'EAQQAQGQDYAEPAPQQAAPQVVYAPPPPAAAPAPDMGTQLQNLADLHSSGALTDEEYAAAKAKVISG' A
#
# COMPACT_ATOMS: atom_id res chain seq x y z
N GLU A 1 -13.77 75.41 19.38
CA GLU A 1 -12.78 74.88 18.42
C GLU A 1 -13.30 73.57 17.86
N ALA A 2 -13.40 73.51 16.52
CA ALA A 2 -13.96 72.40 15.77
C ALA A 2 -12.81 71.74 15.00
N GLN A 3 -12.51 70.49 15.35
CA GLN A 3 -11.70 69.50 14.62
C GLN A 3 -11.43 68.45 15.70
N GLN A 4 -11.82 67.19 15.62
CA GLN A 4 -11.35 66.23 14.65
C GLN A 4 -12.35 65.07 14.64
N ALA A 5 -13.24 65.08 13.65
CA ALA A 5 -14.06 63.94 13.30
C ALA A 5 -13.69 63.55 11.88
N GLN A 6 -12.61 62.78 11.69
CA GLN A 6 -12.31 62.15 10.40
C GLN A 6 -11.52 60.85 10.61
N GLY A 7 -12.00 59.79 9.98
CA GLY A 7 -11.19 58.62 9.64
C GLY A 7 -11.40 57.38 10.49
N GLN A 8 -12.61 57.13 10.97
CA GLN A 8 -13.00 55.74 11.25
C GLN A 8 -13.41 55.09 9.93
N ASP A 9 -12.97 53.84 9.76
CA ASP A 9 -13.55 52.86 8.86
C ASP A 9 -13.13 52.93 7.38
N TYR A 10 -11.95 52.35 7.10
CA TYR A 10 -11.74 51.59 5.86
C TYR A 10 -10.83 50.41 6.20
N ALA A 11 -11.43 49.34 6.72
CA ALA A 11 -10.78 48.03 6.83
C ALA A 11 -11.15 47.22 5.57
N GLU A 12 -10.23 47.16 4.60
CA GLU A 12 -10.34 46.31 3.42
C GLU A 12 -10.41 44.81 3.82
N PRO A 13 -11.35 44.02 3.28
CA PRO A 13 -11.38 42.59 3.52
C PRO A 13 -10.26 41.91 2.72
N ALA A 14 -9.29 41.33 3.44
CA ALA A 14 -8.20 40.57 2.85
C ALA A 14 -8.73 39.33 2.09
N PRO A 15 -8.19 39.02 0.89
CA PRO A 15 -8.62 37.87 0.11
C PRO A 15 -8.22 36.58 0.82
N GLN A 16 -9.23 35.77 1.15
CA GLN A 16 -9.06 34.44 1.73
C GLN A 16 -8.40 33.52 0.69
N GLN A 17 -7.10 33.25 0.86
CA GLN A 17 -6.38 32.29 0.05
C GLN A 17 -6.96 30.90 0.29
N ALA A 18 -7.58 30.33 -0.75
CA ALA A 18 -8.10 28.97 -0.71
C ALA A 18 -6.94 27.98 -0.53
N ALA A 19 -6.96 27.26 0.58
CA ALA A 19 -5.97 26.22 0.86
C ALA A 19 -6.12 25.05 -0.13
N PRO A 20 -5.01 24.48 -0.62
CA PRO A 20 -5.06 23.33 -1.51
C PRO A 20 -5.69 22.14 -0.77
N GLN A 21 -6.76 21.61 -1.35
CA GLN A 21 -7.43 20.41 -0.88
C GLN A 21 -6.46 19.24 -1.06
N VAL A 22 -5.97 18.67 0.02
CA VAL A 22 -5.09 17.48 -0.03
C VAL A 22 -5.97 16.29 -0.42
N VAL A 23 -5.85 15.86 -1.67
CA VAL A 23 -6.50 14.64 -2.16
C VAL A 23 -5.74 13.46 -1.54
N TYR A 24 -6.35 12.81 -0.56
CA TYR A 24 -5.85 11.56 -0.01
C TYR A 24 -6.09 10.45 -1.04
N ALA A 25 -5.01 9.93 -1.62
CA ALA A 25 -5.07 8.70 -2.41
C ALA A 25 -5.38 7.52 -1.47
N PRO A 26 -6.23 6.56 -1.88
CA PRO A 26 -6.51 5.38 -1.07
C PRO A 26 -5.21 4.59 -0.84
N PRO A 27 -5.04 3.98 0.35
CA PRO A 27 -3.86 3.17 0.64
C PRO A 27 -3.78 2.00 -0.35
N PRO A 28 -2.56 1.56 -0.73
CA PRO A 28 -2.39 0.41 -1.59
C PRO A 28 -3.01 -0.84 -0.95
N PRO A 29 -3.55 -1.77 -1.75
CA PRO A 29 -4.10 -3.02 -1.25
C PRO A 29 -3.02 -3.80 -0.50
N ALA A 30 -3.39 -4.37 0.65
CA ALA A 30 -2.50 -5.21 1.44
C ALA A 30 -2.05 -6.43 0.62
N ALA A 31 -0.75 -6.71 0.62
CA ALA A 31 -0.20 -7.90 -0.03
C ALA A 31 -0.81 -9.16 0.60
N ALA A 32 -1.23 -10.10 -0.25
CA ALA A 32 -1.75 -11.38 0.21
C ALA A 32 -0.66 -12.13 1.01
N PRO A 33 -1.05 -12.89 2.05
CA PRO A 33 -0.11 -13.72 2.80
C PRO A 33 0.59 -14.69 1.85
N ALA A 34 1.92 -14.76 1.95
CA ALA A 34 2.69 -15.74 1.21
C ALA A 34 2.23 -17.15 1.63
N PRO A 35 2.18 -18.11 0.69
CA PRO A 35 1.83 -19.48 1.04
C PRO A 35 2.86 -20.03 2.03
N ASP A 36 2.38 -20.58 3.15
CA ASP A 36 3.21 -21.26 4.14
C ASP A 36 4.00 -22.41 3.51
N MET A 37 5.18 -22.72 4.07
CA MET A 37 6.02 -23.84 3.64
C MET A 37 5.24 -25.16 3.53
N GLY A 38 4.33 -25.43 4.47
CA GLY A 38 3.51 -26.64 4.44
C GLY A 38 2.62 -26.72 3.19
N THR A 39 2.00 -25.60 2.81
CA THR A 39 1.17 -25.49 1.61
C THR A 39 2.01 -25.68 0.33
N GLN A 40 3.23 -25.12 0.30
CA GLN A 40 4.15 -25.30 -0.81
C GLN A 40 4.60 -26.76 -0.97
N LEU A 41 4.95 -27.43 0.14
CA LEU A 41 5.33 -28.84 0.15
C LEU A 41 4.18 -29.75 -0.30
N GLN A 42 2.96 -29.46 0.10
CA GLN A 42 1.77 -30.21 -0.32
C GLN A 42 1.52 -30.06 -1.83
N ASN A 43 1.64 -28.84 -2.36
CA ASN A 43 1.46 -28.58 -3.79
C ASN A 43 2.53 -29.28 -4.65
N LEU A 44 3.78 -29.30 -4.17
CA LEU A 44 4.86 -30.08 -4.81
C LEU A 44 4.58 -31.58 -4.81
N ALA A 45 4.02 -32.13 -3.73
CA ALA A 45 3.69 -33.55 -3.65
C ALA A 45 2.55 -33.92 -4.63
N ASP A 46 1.55 -33.06 -4.77
CA ASP A 46 0.44 -33.24 -5.70
C ASP A 46 0.91 -33.21 -7.16
N LEU A 47 1.77 -32.26 -7.51
CA LEU A 47 2.40 -32.15 -8.84
C LEU A 47 3.25 -33.38 -9.17
N HIS A 48 4.05 -33.87 -8.22
CA HIS A 48 4.84 -35.09 -8.40
C HIS A 48 3.95 -36.33 -8.56
N SER A 49 2.91 -36.47 -7.74
CA SER A 49 1.96 -37.59 -7.83
C SER A 49 1.17 -37.57 -9.14
N SER A 50 0.92 -36.39 -9.70
CA SER A 50 0.29 -36.21 -11.01
C SER A 50 1.23 -36.46 -12.19
N GLY A 51 2.53 -36.69 -11.91
CA GLY A 51 3.56 -36.86 -12.93
C GLY A 51 3.97 -35.57 -13.65
N ALA A 52 3.58 -34.40 -13.12
CA ALA A 52 3.96 -33.09 -13.67
C ALA A 52 5.41 -32.71 -13.33
N LEU A 53 5.96 -33.31 -12.27
CA LEU A 53 7.36 -33.18 -11.86
C LEU A 53 8.01 -34.55 -11.86
N THR A 54 9.28 -34.60 -12.25
CA THR A 54 10.13 -35.77 -12.01
C THR A 54 10.59 -35.84 -10.56
N ASP A 55 11.07 -37.02 -10.12
CA ASP A 55 11.56 -37.22 -8.75
C ASP A 55 12.74 -36.28 -8.42
N GLU A 56 13.60 -36.02 -9.43
CA GLU A 56 14.74 -35.09 -9.33
C GLU A 56 14.29 -33.63 -9.14
N GLU A 57 13.29 -33.18 -9.92
CA GLU A 57 12.72 -31.84 -9.79
C GLU A 57 11.97 -31.67 -8.46
N TYR A 58 11.23 -32.69 -8.02
CA TYR A 58 10.54 -32.69 -6.73
C TYR A 58 11.53 -32.54 -5.57
N ALA A 59 12.64 -33.31 -5.58
CA ALA A 59 13.67 -33.23 -4.56
C ALA A 59 14.33 -31.85 -4.50
N ALA A 60 14.69 -31.28 -5.65
CA ALA A 60 15.29 -29.94 -5.73
C ALA A 60 14.33 -28.85 -5.23
N ALA A 61 13.05 -28.91 -5.64
CA ALA A 61 12.05 -27.95 -5.20
C ALA A 61 11.76 -28.05 -3.70
N LYS A 62 11.64 -29.27 -3.17
CA LYS A 62 11.47 -29.52 -1.73
C LYS A 62 12.66 -28.99 -0.92
N ALA A 63 13.89 -29.23 -1.36
CA ALA A 63 15.08 -28.68 -0.70
C ALA A 63 15.08 -27.15 -0.70
N LYS A 64 14.66 -26.52 -1.81
CA LYS A 64 14.54 -25.06 -1.91
C LYS A 64 13.47 -24.49 -0.99
N VAL A 65 12.34 -25.18 -0.84
CA VAL A 65 11.29 -24.78 0.09
C VAL A 65 11.77 -24.89 1.54
N ILE A 66 12.51 -25.93 1.91
CA ILE A 66 12.99 -26.14 3.29
C ILE A 66 14.17 -25.21 3.65
N SER A 67 14.98 -24.83 2.66
CA SER A 67 16.16 -23.97 2.85
C SER A 67 15.86 -22.47 2.71
N GLY A 68 14.66 -22.13 2.27
CA GLY A 68 14.20 -20.75 2.02
C GLY A 68 13.71 -20.04 3.27
#